data_AF-A0A1E5UIP6-F1
#
_entry.id   AF-A0A1E5UIP6-F1
#
_cell.length_a   1.000
_cell.length_b   1.000
_cell.length_c   1.000
_cell.angle_alpha   90.00
_cell.angle_beta   90.00
_cell.angle_gamma   90.00
#
_symmetry.space_group_name_H-M   'P 1'
#
loop_
_entity.id
_entity.type
_entity.pdbx_description
1 polymer ?
#
loop_
_entity_poly.entity_id
_entity_poly.type
_entity_poly.pdbx_seq_one_letter_code
_entity_poly.pdbx_strand_id
1 'polypeptide(L)'
;MGVEIKLRLPDAAAHRRLPSYLAPRLRRTHAQRNLFLDAAARPLAALRVRLYGPDDRAPSRAVLALKRRLSIHAGVSRVEEPLDPALALACAGDPARLGVVDSPIIRARRDRVFHLD
;
A
#
# COMPACT_ATOMS: atom_id res chain seq x y z
N MET A 1 -15.45 1.41 -9.94
CA MET A 1 -14.81 0.08 -10.01
C MET A 1 -13.50 0.23 -10.78
N GLY A 2 -12.35 -0.13 -10.21
CA GLY A 2 -11.05 -0.03 -10.89
C GLY A 2 -10.52 -1.43 -11.21
N VAL A 3 -10.19 -1.69 -12.48
CA VAL A 3 -9.58 -2.94 -12.92
C VAL A 3 -8.13 -2.66 -13.30
N GLU A 4 -7.20 -3.46 -12.78
CA GLU A 4 -5.75 -3.33 -13.02
C GLU A 4 -5.24 -4.60 -13.70
N ILE A 5 -4.51 -4.44 -14.81
CA ILE A 5 -3.81 -5.55 -15.49
C ILE A 5 -2.40 -5.63 -14.90
N LYS A 6 -2.03 -6.81 -14.39
CA LYS A 6 -0.71 -7.05 -13.78
C LYS A 6 0.06 -8.07 -14.61
N LEU A 7 1.17 -7.63 -15.19
CA LEU A 7 2.07 -8.46 -15.98
C LEU A 7 3.41 -8.55 -15.25
N ARG A 8 3.97 -9.75 -15.18
CA ARG A 8 5.32 -9.98 -14.67
C ARG A 8 6.30 -9.88 -15.84
N LEU A 9 7.32 -9.04 -15.72
CA LEU A 9 8.43 -9.03 -16.67
C LEU A 9 9.34 -10.23 -16.39
N PRO A 10 9.90 -10.87 -17.43
CA PRO A 10 10.68 -12.09 -17.27
C PRO A 10 12.01 -11.85 -16.54
N ASP A 11 12.68 -10.72 -16.80
CA ASP A 11 14.00 -10.42 -16.26
C ASP A 11 14.30 -8.90 -16.20
N ALA A 12 15.48 -8.57 -15.68
CA ALA A 12 15.97 -7.20 -15.58
C ALA A 12 16.29 -6.57 -16.95
N ALA A 13 16.63 -7.36 -17.98
CA ALA A 13 16.88 -6.85 -19.32
C ALA A 13 15.58 -6.37 -19.99
N ALA A 14 14.49 -7.12 -19.85
CA ALA A 14 13.15 -6.72 -20.24
C ALA A 14 12.71 -5.46 -19.49
N HIS A 15 12.96 -5.38 -18.18
CA HIS A 15 12.71 -4.16 -17.40
C HIS A 15 13.50 -2.96 -17.91
N ARG A 16 14.77 -3.12 -18.32
CA ARG A 16 15.58 -2.02 -18.87
C ARG A 16 15.14 -1.57 -20.26
N ARG A 17 14.63 -2.49 -21.09
CA ARG A 17 14.11 -2.17 -22.44
C ARG A 17 12.74 -1.50 -22.39
N LEU A 18 11.84 -1.91 -21.50
CA LEU A 18 10.46 -1.43 -21.48
C LEU A 18 10.34 0.12 -21.43
N PRO A 19 11.11 0.85 -20.61
CA PRO A 19 11.07 2.31 -20.58
C PRO A 19 11.35 2.97 -21.93
N SER A 20 12.19 2.42 -22.81
CA SER A 20 12.47 3.05 -24.11
C SER A 20 11.22 3.07 -25.01
N TYR A 21 10.38 2.03 -24.93
CA TYR A 21 9.10 1.99 -25.64
C TYR A 21 8.03 2.92 -25.01
N LEU A 22 8.10 3.13 -23.69
CA LEU A 22 7.12 3.94 -22.96
C LEU A 22 7.51 5.42 -22.84
N ALA A 23 8.77 5.76 -23.13
CA ALA A 23 9.33 7.10 -22.96
C ALA A 23 8.47 8.23 -23.57
N PRO A 24 7.89 8.10 -24.79
CA PRO A 24 7.06 9.16 -25.37
C PRO A 24 5.79 9.48 -24.57
N ARG A 25 5.36 8.59 -23.67
CA ARG A 25 4.15 8.74 -22.83
C ARG A 25 4.47 8.72 -21.34
N LEU A 26 5.75 8.81 -20.96
CA LEU A 26 6.14 8.82 -19.56
C LEU A 26 5.67 10.11 -18.90
N ARG A 27 4.79 10.01 -17.90
CA ARG A 27 4.29 11.18 -17.18
C ARG A 27 5.19 11.55 -16.02
N ARG A 28 5.44 10.60 -15.12
CA ARG A 28 6.19 10.79 -13.87
C ARG A 28 6.77 9.46 -13.39
N THR A 29 7.90 9.54 -12.70
CA THR A 29 8.46 8.45 -11.90
C THR A 29 8.35 8.82 -10.43
N HIS A 30 7.77 7.94 -9.61
CA HIS A 30 7.64 8.15 -8.17
C HIS A 30 8.40 7.06 -7.43
N ALA A 31 9.37 7.46 -6.61
CA ALA A 31 9.95 6.57 -5.61
C ALA A 31 8.89 6.23 -4.55
N GLN A 32 8.74 4.93 -4.27
CA GLN A 32 7.74 4.42 -3.34
C GLN A 32 8.36 3.37 -2.43
N ARG A 33 8.06 3.47 -1.14
CA ARG A 33 8.34 2.43 -0.14
C ARG A 33 7.03 1.94 0.45
N ASN A 34 6.87 0.62 0.56
CA ASN A 34 5.65 0.01 1.10
C ASN A 34 5.99 -0.72 2.40
N LEU A 35 5.35 -0.31 3.49
CA LEU A 35 5.38 -0.99 4.79
C LEU A 35 4.10 -1.82 4.91
N PHE A 36 4.24 -3.11 5.20
CA PHE A 36 3.11 -4.01 5.40
C PHE A 36 2.99 -4.32 6.88
N LEU A 37 1.79 -4.12 7.42
CA LEU A 37 1.49 -4.34 8.82
C LEU A 37 0.45 -5.44 8.93
N ASP A 38 0.77 -6.48 9.69
CA ASP A 38 -0.14 -7.58 9.97
C ASP A 38 -0.16 -7.89 11.47
N ALA A 39 -1.22 -8.52 11.93
CA ALA A 39 -1.28 -9.08 13.28
C ALA A 39 -0.92 -10.56 13.19
N ALA A 40 -0.08 -11.04 14.11
CA ALA A 40 0.44 -12.40 14.11
C ALA A 40 -0.63 -13.51 14.03
N ALA A 41 -1.88 -13.20 14.41
CA ALA A 41 -2.93 -14.20 14.53
C ALA A 41 -3.63 -14.58 13.22
N ARG A 42 -3.88 -13.67 12.25
CA ARG A 42 -4.75 -13.98 11.09
C ARG A 42 -4.53 -13.04 9.86
N PRO A 43 -3.85 -13.48 8.79
CA PRO A 43 -3.52 -12.65 7.62
C PRO A 43 -4.66 -12.66 6.58
N LEU A 44 -5.75 -11.94 6.83
CA LEU A 44 -6.88 -11.87 5.87
C LEU A 44 -7.02 -10.52 5.15
N ALA A 45 -6.29 -9.49 5.59
CA ALA A 45 -6.21 -8.20 4.89
C ALA A 45 -4.84 -7.55 5.12
N ALA A 46 -4.14 -7.25 4.02
CA ALA A 46 -2.86 -6.57 4.12
C ALA A 46 -3.09 -5.06 4.34
N LEU A 47 -2.82 -4.58 5.56
CA LEU A 47 -2.71 -3.16 5.83
C LEU A 47 -1.35 -2.68 5.32
N ARG A 48 -1.35 -1.60 4.56
CA ARG A 48 -0.13 -1.07 3.95
C ARG A 48 -0.04 0.43 4.12
N VAL A 49 1.09 0.89 4.65
CA VAL A 49 1.51 2.29 4.58
C VAL A 49 2.44 2.43 3.38
N ARG A 50 2.13 3.34 2.47
CA ARG A 50 2.98 3.68 1.32
C ARG A 50 3.54 5.07 1.50
N LEU A 51 4.86 5.18 1.45
CA LEU A 51 5.61 6.43 1.46
C LEU A 51 6.02 6.80 0.04
N TYR A 52 5.98 8.09 -0.28
CA TYR A 52 6.42 8.66 -1.54
C TYR A 52 7.57 9.64 -1.31
N GLY A 53 8.59 9.58 -2.14
CA GLY A 53 9.76 10.45 -2.07
C GLY A 53 11.06 9.67 -2.18
N PRO A 54 12.17 10.33 -2.55
CA PRO A 54 13.48 9.70 -2.61
C PRO A 54 14.13 9.52 -1.23
N ASP A 55 13.72 10.32 -0.23
CA ASP A 55 14.21 10.24 1.13
C ASP A 55 13.22 9.48 2.03
N ASP A 56 13.67 8.35 2.55
CA ASP A 56 12.92 7.49 3.47
C ASP A 56 12.70 8.13 4.85
N ARG A 57 13.42 9.21 5.18
CA ARG A 57 13.29 9.94 6.44
C ARG A 57 12.42 11.20 6.32
N ALA A 58 12.10 11.62 5.10
CA ALA A 58 11.29 12.79 4.80
C ALA A 58 10.38 12.55 3.58
N PRO A 59 9.42 11.62 3.67
CA PRO A 59 8.51 11.34 2.58
C PRO A 59 7.60 12.55 2.34
N SER A 60 7.42 12.93 1.08
CA SER A 60 6.58 14.07 0.68
C SER A 60 5.08 13.75 0.74
N ARG A 61 4.73 12.46 0.78
CA ARG A 61 3.35 11.98 0.88
C ARG A 61 3.32 10.58 1.47
N ALA A 62 2.30 10.30 2.27
CA ALA A 62 1.98 8.94 2.70
C ALA A 62 0.52 8.57 2.38
N VAL A 63 0.28 7.27 2.22
CA VAL A 63 -1.04 6.70 1.93
C VAL A 63 -1.23 5.45 2.77
N LEU A 64 -2.35 5.36 3.48
CA LEU A 64 -2.80 4.15 4.15
C LEU A 64 -3.73 3.38 3.20
N ALA A 65 -3.53 2.07 3.08
CA ALA A 65 -4.33 1.22 2.22
C ALA A 65 -4.69 -0.09 2.92
N LEU A 66 -5.96 -0.51 2.76
CA LEU A 66 -6.41 -1.84 3.13
C LEU A 66 -6.69 -2.63 1.86
N LYS A 67 -5.97 -3.75 1.68
CA LYS A 67 -6.25 -4.72 0.61
C LYS A 67 -7.01 -5.91 1.19
N ARG A 68 -8.22 -6.17 0.68
CA ARG A 68 -9.04 -7.33 1.07
C ARG A 68 -8.89 -8.46 0.03
N ARG A 69 -9.03 -9.71 0.50
CA ARG A 69 -8.86 -10.99 -0.22
C ARG A 69 -9.57 -11.05 -1.58
N LEU A 70 -9.22 -11.96 -2.50
CA LEU A 70 -8.08 -12.05 -3.43
C LEU A 70 -8.35 -13.30 -4.29
N SER A 71 -9.06 -13.17 -5.41
CA SER A 71 -8.93 -14.14 -6.49
C SER A 71 -8.15 -13.44 -7.61
N ILE A 72 -7.06 -14.08 -8.06
CA ILE A 72 -6.28 -13.60 -9.21
C ILE A 72 -7.14 -13.60 -10.50
N HIS A 73 -8.31 -14.23 -10.43
CA HIS A 73 -9.44 -13.99 -11.33
C HIS A 73 -10.46 -13.06 -10.66
N ALA A 74 -10.60 -11.81 -11.14
CA ALA A 74 -11.73 -10.90 -10.85
C ALA A 74 -11.75 -10.05 -9.55
N GLY A 75 -10.65 -9.36 -9.25
CA GLY A 75 -10.76 -8.00 -8.68
C GLY A 75 -10.47 -7.87 -7.19
N VAL A 76 -9.38 -7.17 -6.89
CA VAL A 76 -9.01 -6.74 -5.54
C VAL A 76 -9.78 -5.45 -5.23
N SER A 77 -10.62 -5.46 -4.19
CA SER A 77 -11.13 -4.23 -3.60
C SER A 77 -10.04 -3.58 -2.74
N ARG A 78 -9.70 -2.34 -3.07
CA ARG A 78 -8.69 -1.53 -2.40
C ARG A 78 -9.33 -0.21 -1.98
N VAL A 79 -9.23 0.10 -0.69
CA VAL A 79 -9.55 1.42 -0.14
C VAL A 79 -8.24 2.07 0.26
N GLU A 80 -8.08 3.34 -0.09
CA GLU A 80 -6.92 4.16 0.22
C GLU A 80 -7.35 5.50 0.77
N GLU A 81 -6.55 6.04 1.68
CA GLU A 81 -6.71 7.39 2.19
C GLU A 81 -5.34 8.03 2.45
N PRO A 82 -5.22 9.36 2.36
CA PRO A 82 -4.03 10.07 2.77
C PRO A 82 -3.69 9.75 4.24
N LEU A 83 -2.40 9.63 4.52
CA LEU A 83 -1.87 9.55 5.87
C LEU A 83 -0.85 10.67 6.05
N ASP A 84 -0.80 11.26 7.24
CA ASP A 84 0.24 12.22 7.57
C ASP A 84 1.64 11.56 7.44
N PRO A 85 2.59 12.17 6.70
CA PRO A 85 3.91 11.57 6.49
C PRO A 85 4.73 11.35 7.78
N ALA A 86 4.63 12.26 8.75
CA ALA A 86 5.39 12.13 10.01
C ALA A 86 4.83 10.98 10.86
N LEU A 87 3.51 10.86 10.92
CA LEU A 87 2.85 9.70 11.53
C LEU A 87 3.19 8.40 10.80
N ALA A 88 3.19 8.39 9.46
CA ALA A 88 3.54 7.22 8.67
C ALA A 88 4.96 6.71 8.96
N LEU A 89 5.92 7.62 9.16
CA LEU A 89 7.28 7.30 9.59
C LEU A 89 7.31 6.75 11.02
N ALA A 90 6.62 7.40 11.94
CA ALA A 90 6.53 6.94 13.31
C ALA A 90 5.96 5.51 13.41
N CYS A 91 4.99 5.17 12.55
CA CYS A 91 4.41 3.83 12.47
C CYS A 91 5.37 2.75 11.97
N ALA A 92 6.47 3.13 11.30
CA ALA A 92 7.50 2.18 10.89
C ALA A 92 8.29 1.63 12.08
N GLY A 93 8.51 2.45 13.12
CA GLY A 93 9.15 2.05 14.37
C GLY A 93 8.17 1.51 15.41
N ASP A 94 6.94 2.01 15.40
CA ASP A 94 5.89 1.63 16.35
C ASP A 94 4.52 1.54 15.65
N PRO A 95 4.14 0.35 15.16
CA PRO A 95 2.85 0.11 14.50
C PRO A 95 1.62 0.50 15.33
N ALA A 96 1.72 0.54 16.66
CA ALA A 96 0.58 0.84 17.54
C ALA A 96 0.10 2.29 17.37
N ARG A 97 0.96 3.19 16.87
CA ARG A 97 0.62 4.58 16.58
C ARG A 97 -0.46 4.76 15.53
N LEU A 98 -0.71 3.75 14.69
CA LEU A 98 -1.87 3.76 13.79
C LEU A 98 -3.20 3.69 14.55
N GLY A 99 -3.20 3.24 15.81
CA GLY A 99 -4.40 3.08 16.62
C GLY A 99 -5.08 4.40 17.04
N VAL A 100 -4.35 5.51 17.07
CA VAL A 100 -4.91 6.83 17.44
C VAL A 100 -5.44 7.60 16.23
N VAL A 101 -5.28 7.05 15.03
CA VAL A 101 -5.71 7.70 13.79
C VAL A 101 -7.20 7.54 13.63
N ASP A 102 -7.91 8.67 13.47
CA ASP A 102 -9.31 8.63 13.07
C ASP A 102 -9.42 8.28 11.59
N SER A 103 -9.45 6.98 11.33
CA SER A 103 -9.36 6.41 9.99
C SER A 103 -10.47 5.37 9.80
N PRO A 104 -11.33 5.50 8.77
CA PRO A 104 -12.26 4.45 8.38
C PRO A 104 -11.56 3.11 8.12
N ILE A 105 -10.35 3.14 7.56
CA ILE A 105 -9.53 1.93 7.32
C ILE A 105 -9.10 1.26 8.63
N ILE A 106 -8.64 2.04 9.62
CA ILE A 106 -8.22 1.52 10.93
C ILE A 106 -9.43 1.01 11.72
N ARG A 107 -10.56 1.73 11.72
CA ARG A 107 -11.82 1.26 12.34
C ARG A 107 -12.29 -0.05 11.71
N ALA A 108 -12.37 -0.12 10.38
CA ALA A 108 -12.77 -1.34 9.67
C ALA A 108 -11.85 -2.55 9.91
N ARG A 109 -10.57 -2.33 10.29
CA ARG A 109 -9.67 -3.38 10.75
C ARG A 109 -10.02 -3.86 12.16
N ARG A 110 -10.34 -2.94 13.08
CA ARG A 110 -10.70 -3.24 14.48
C ARG A 110 -12.00 -4.00 14.60
N ASP A 111 -13.05 -3.57 13.90
CA ASP A 111 -14.40 -4.11 14.06
C ASP A 111 -14.52 -5.60 13.68
N ARG A 112 -13.53 -6.13 12.94
CA ARG A 112 -13.45 -7.56 12.61
C ARG A 112 -12.77 -8.44 13.66
N VAL A 113 -12.29 -7.86 14.76
CA VAL A 113 -11.88 -8.64 15.94
C VAL A 113 -13.11 -9.14 16.71
N PHE A 114 -14.30 -8.53 16.52
CA PHE A 114 -15.49 -8.77 17.36
C PHE A 114 -16.66 -9.50 16.68
N HIS A 115 -16.52 -9.98 15.44
CA HIS A 115 -17.64 -10.61 14.71
C HIS A 115 -17.28 -11.94 14.04
N LEU A 116 -16.69 -12.85 14.81
CA LEU A 116 -16.64 -14.28 14.50
C LEU A 116 -16.57 -15.07 15.83
N ASP A 117 -17.67 -15.05 16.59
CA ASP A 117 -18.08 -16.19 17.42
C ASP A 117 -19.09 -17.02 16.60
#